data_AF-A0A1Q4L5I1-F1
#
_entry.id   AF-A0A1Q4L5I1-F1
#
_cell.length_a   1.000
_cell.length_b   1.000
_cell.length_c   1.000
_cell.angle_alpha   90.00
_cell.angle_beta   90.00
_cell.angle_gamma   90.00
#
_symmetry.space_group_name_H-M   'P 1'
#
loop_
_entity.id
_entity.type
_entity.pdbx_description
1 polymer ?
#
loop_
_entity_poly.entity_id
_entity_poly.type
_entity_poly.pdbx_seq_one_letter_code
_entity_poly.pdbx_strand_id
1 'polypeptide(L)' 'MDKTIVFRIVTSFANFRTGQSIMIDGTEGRITSIRSVTMTSARDIEIIGRFKPYEQKKKN' A
#
# COMPACT_ATOMS: atom_id res chain seq x y z
N MET A 1 18.40 -6.10 1.47
CA MET A 1 17.51 -6.22 2.65
C MET A 1 16.09 -6.11 2.13
N ASP A 2 15.25 -7.13 2.32
CA ASP A 2 13.87 -7.15 1.83
C ASP A 2 13.03 -6.13 2.64
N LYS A 3 13.07 -4.86 2.22
CA LYS A 3 12.36 -3.78 2.91
C LYS A 3 10.87 -3.90 2.59
N THR A 4 10.15 -4.63 3.44
CA THR A 4 8.69 -4.56 3.45
C THR A 4 8.26 -3.38 4.31
N ILE A 5 7.42 -2.51 3.76
CA ILE A 5 6.92 -1.32 4.44
C ILE A 5 5.44 -1.54 4.78
N VAL A 6 5.04 -1.15 5.99
CA VAL A 6 3.62 -1.12 6.39
C VAL A 6 3.02 0.20 5.94
N PHE A 7 1.86 0.15 5.29
CA PHE A 7 1.13 1.35 4.89
C PHE A 7 -0.23 1.42 5.58
N ARG A 8 -0.69 2.66 5.79
CA ARG A 8 -2.05 3.00 6.22
C ARG A 8 -2.59 4.05 5.26
N ILE A 9 -3.72 3.75 4.62
CA ILE A 9 -4.40 4.67 3.71
C ILE A 9 -5.83 4.84 4.21
N VAL A 10 -6.30 6.08 4.26
CA VAL A 10 -7.71 6.41 4.47
C VAL A 10 -8.26 6.88 3.12
N THR A 11 -9.34 6.25 2.66
CA THR A 11 -9.89 6.49 1.33
C THR A 11 -11.40 6.27 1.33
N SER A 12 -12.13 6.97 0.47
CA SER A 12 -13.53 6.67 0.19
C SER A 12 -13.70 5.49 -0.79
N PHE A 13 -12.61 4.90 -1.31
CA PHE A 13 -12.63 3.89 -2.35
C PHE A 13 -11.77 2.65 -2.02
N ALA A 14 -12.41 1.50 -1.84
CA ALA A 14 -11.75 0.25 -1.41
C ALA A 14 -11.25 -0.65 -2.55
N ASN A 15 -10.49 -0.13 -3.52
CA ASN A 15 -9.96 -0.96 -4.62
C ASN A 15 -8.46 -1.25 -4.50
N PHE A 16 -8.02 -1.61 -3.29
CA PHE A 16 -6.67 -2.09 -3.03
C PHE A 16 -6.67 -3.61 -2.97
N ARG A 17 -5.75 -4.26 -3.68
CA ARG A 17 -5.66 -5.72 -3.76
C ARG A 17 -4.22 -6.19 -3.56
N THR A 18 -4.05 -7.33 -2.89
CA THR A 18 -2.75 -7.99 -2.85
C THR A 18 -2.26 -8.25 -4.27
N GLY A 19 -1.00 -7.94 -4.53
CA GLY A 19 -0.37 -8.09 -5.83
C GLY A 19 -0.49 -6.86 -6.74
N GLN A 20 -1.28 -5.85 -6.38
CA GLN A 20 -1.38 -4.59 -7.11
C GLN A 20 -0.11 -3.74 -6.95
N SER A 21 0.33 -3.08 -8.02
CA SER A 21 1.35 -2.03 -7.95
C SER A 21 0.73 -0.73 -7.44
N ILE A 22 1.37 -0.10 -6.46
CA ILE A 22 0.97 1.20 -5.91
C ILE A 22 2.19 2.10 -5.74
N MET A 23 1.95 3.40 -5.66
CA MET A 23 2.96 4.40 -5.33
C MET A 23 2.66 4.98 -3.95
N ILE A 24 3.63 4.90 -3.05
CA ILE A 24 3.57 5.50 -1.71
C ILE A 24 4.80 6.38 -1.56
N ASP A 25 4.62 7.66 -1.25
CA ASP A 25 5.70 8.63 -1.05
C ASP A 25 6.77 8.61 -2.16
N GLY A 26 6.32 8.62 -3.42
CA GLY A 26 7.19 8.60 -4.60
C GLY A 26 7.90 7.25 -4.86
N THR A 27 7.60 6.22 -4.06
CA THR A 27 8.16 4.88 -4.20
C THR A 27 7.12 3.94 -4.79
N GLU A 28 7.39 3.41 -5.98
CA GLU A 28 6.57 2.35 -6.56
C GLU A 28 6.91 1.00 -5.94
N GLY A 29 5.88 0.20 -5.67
CA GLY A 29 6.04 -1.16 -5.17
C GLY A 29 4.77 -1.97 -5.32
N ARG A 30 4.80 -3.18 -4.79
CA ARG A 30 3.68 -4.13 -4.85
C ARG A 30 3.08 -4.36 -3.47
N ILE A 31 1.75 -4.35 -3.37
CA ILE A 31 1.06 -4.77 -2.14
C ILE A 31 1.32 -6.27 -1.94
N THR A 32 1.91 -6.64 -0.80
CA THR A 32 2.21 -8.03 -0.46
C THR A 32 1.18 -8.63 0.49
N SER A 33 0.47 -7.82 1.26
CA SER A 33 -0.66 -8.26 2.08
C SER A 33 -1.55 -7.10 2.50
N ILE A 34 -2.86 -7.33 2.58
CA ILE A 34 -3.81 -6.46 3.28
C ILE A 34 -4.06 -7.09 4.67
N ARG A 35 -3.96 -6.29 5.72
CA ARG A 35 -4.02 -6.74 7.12
C ARG A 35 -5.30 -6.33 7.81
N SER A 36 -5.77 -5.11 7.52
CA SER A 36 -7.04 -4.61 8.05
C SER A 36 -7.73 -3.75 7.01
N VAL A 37 -9.06 -3.83 7.00
CA VAL A 37 -9.95 -2.93 6.30
C VAL A 37 -11.05 -2.56 7.28
N THR A 38 -11.18 -1.28 7.60
CA THR A 38 -12.12 -0.80 8.61
C THR A 38 -12.87 0.41 8.08
N MET A 39 -14.20 0.39 8.13
CA MET A 39 -15.00 1.59 7.88
C MET A 39 -14.92 2.53 9.09
N THR A 40 -14.56 3.77 8.82
CA THR A 40 -14.64 4.88 9.78
C THR A 40 -16.09 5.37 9.88
N SER A 41 -16.40 6.09 10.96
CA SER A 41 -17.73 6.69 11.18
C SER A 41 -18.15 7.67 10.07
N ALA A 42 -17.19 8.22 9.32
CA ALA A 42 -17.41 9.20 8.26
C ALA A 42 -17.66 8.58 6.86
N ARG A 43 -17.87 7.26 6.77
CA ARG A 43 -17.92 6.46 5.52
C ARG A 43 -16.60 6.33 4.77
N ASP A 44 -15.50 6.86 5.30
CA ASP A 44 -14.17 6.56 4.78
C ASP A 44 -13.74 5.16 5.23
N ILE A 45 -12.82 4.57 4.48
CA ILE A 45 -12.29 3.23 4.67
C ILE A 45 -10.81 3.37 5.00
N GLU A 46 -10.42 2.87 6.16
CA GLU A 46 -9.04 2.71 6.54
C GLU A 46 -8.54 1.34 6.08
N ILE A 47 -7.42 1.33 5.35
CA ILE A 47 -6.77 0.12 4.87
C ILE A 47 -5.35 0.11 5.43
N ILE A 48 -5.01 -0.98 6.12
CA ILE A 48 -3.66 -1.25 6.62
C ILE A 48 -3.11 -2.45 5.87
N GLY A 49 -1.92 -2.30 5.30
CA GLY A 49 -1.29 -3.35 4.50
C GLY A 49 0.23 -3.31 4.56
N ARG A 50 0.83 -4.23 3.81
CA ARG A 50 2.26 -4.27 3.56
C ARG A 50 2.50 -4.10 2.07
N PHE A 51 3.51 -3.32 1.72
CA PHE A 51 3.98 -3.20 0.35
C PHE A 51 5.49 -3.41 0.30
N LYS A 52 5.97 -3.93 -0.82
CA LYS A 52 7.39 -4.13 -1.10
C LYS A 52 7.78 -3.19 -2.24
N PRO A 53 8.62 -2.18 -2.00
CA PRO A 53 9.18 -1.35 -3.06
C PRO A 53 9.84 -2.19 -4.14
N TYR A 54 9.67 -1.78 -5.39
CA TYR A 54 10.52 -2.29 -6.45
C TYR A 54 11.94 -1.76 -6.26
N GLU A 55 12.94 -2.56 -6.61
CA GLU A 55 14.32 -2.08 -6.64
C GLU A 55 14.39 -0.97 -7.70
N GLN A 56 14.58 0.27 -7.25
CA GLN A 56 14.89 1.35 -8.17
C GLN A 56 16.26 1.03 -8.78
N LYS A 57 16.27 0.54 -10.01
CA LYS A 57 17.49 0.54 -10.82
C LYS A 57 17.90 2.00 -10.93
N LYS A 58 18.96 2.40 -10.22
CA LYS A 58 19.60 3.69 -10.48
C LYS A 58 19.90 3.72 -11.98
N LYS A 59 19.26 4.64 -12.70
CA LYS A 59 19.67 4.96 -14.06
C LYS A 59 21.12 5.44 -13.94
N ASN A 60 22.06 4.67 -14.48
CA ASN A 60 23.42 5.13 -14.76
C ASN A 60 23.35 6.25 -15.80
#